data_AF-A0A2W5YGI4-F1
#
_entry.id   AF-A0A2W5YGI4-F1
#
_cell.length_a   1.000
_cell.length_b   1.000
_cell.length_c   1.000
_cell.angle_alpha   90.00
_cell.angle_beta   90.00
_cell.angle_gamma   90.00
#
_symmetry.space_group_name_H-M   'P 1'
#
loop_
_entity.id
_entity.type
_entity.pdbx_description
1 polymer ?
#
loop_
_entity_poly.entity_id
_entity_poly.type
_entity_poly.pdbx_seq_one_letter_code
_entity_poly.pdbx_strand_id
1 'polypeptide(L)'
;MAIEARSLGRGAVEQLPELASVYWRARADERSLRRAEALWTLVTVAHVVPFLVAAVGLMLLQPLALPVSLAAAAHAWIIPELYAQRGANVVRKQGRAPEHAERRALGLLGDLLDHQARELHAATGLVLERGRLGVWLVGEAGALLVRPGGRRVHCLCVRVPGSALPAGDRSAHLLLALRADEAGFLTVANRAFAGARWRVRRRISPAMRPALVLASAAAQR
;
A
#
# COMPACT_ATOMS: atom_id res chain seq x y z
N MET A 1 25.77 36.27 35.01
CA MET A 1 26.01 36.03 33.58
C MET A 1 24.97 35.00 33.13
N ALA A 2 23.82 35.49 32.69
CA ALA A 2 22.67 34.69 32.28
C ALA A 2 22.23 35.16 30.90
N ILE A 3 21.47 34.30 30.21
CA ILE A 3 20.91 34.44 28.86
C ILE A 3 21.94 34.00 27.79
N GLU A 4 21.73 32.98 26.97
CA GLU A 4 20.51 32.70 26.20
C GLU A 4 20.38 31.20 25.89
N ALA A 5 19.44 30.55 26.58
CA ALA A 5 18.90 29.28 26.13
C ALA A 5 18.09 29.55 24.86
N ARG A 6 18.71 29.34 23.69
CA ARG A 6 17.98 29.31 22.42
C ARG A 6 16.89 28.26 22.54
N SER A 7 15.66 28.74 22.56
CA SER A 7 14.47 27.95 22.33
C SER A 7 14.69 27.11 21.08
N LEU A 8 14.89 25.81 21.26
CA LEU A 8 14.65 24.82 20.21
C LEU A 8 13.15 24.89 19.94
N GLY A 9 12.80 25.77 19.02
CA GLY A 9 11.45 25.91 18.52
C GLY A 9 10.95 24.53 18.11
N ARG A 10 9.70 24.25 18.49
CA ARG A 10 8.85 23.19 17.95
C ARG A 10 9.18 23.01 16.46
N GLY A 11 9.95 21.96 16.16
CA GLY A 11 10.60 21.76 14.88
C GLY A 11 9.56 21.79 13.76
N ALA A 12 9.87 22.54 12.71
CA ALA A 12 9.18 22.44 11.44
C ALA A 12 9.01 20.95 11.10
N VAL A 13 7.79 20.54 10.74
CA VAL A 13 7.57 19.20 10.18
C VAL A 13 8.52 19.07 9.00
N GLU A 14 9.57 18.26 9.15
CA GLU A 14 10.63 18.12 8.17
C GLU A 14 9.99 17.50 6.92
N GLN A 15 9.78 18.34 5.91
CA GLN A 15 9.15 17.92 4.68
C GLN A 15 10.08 16.97 3.94
N LEU A 16 9.53 15.89 3.39
CA LEU A 16 10.31 14.93 2.62
C LEU A 16 11.00 15.63 1.44
N PRO A 17 12.34 15.52 1.28
CA PRO A 17 13.05 16.14 0.18
C PRO A 17 12.58 15.62 -1.18
N GLU A 18 12.06 14.39 -1.24
CA GLU A 18 11.49 13.78 -2.44
C GLU A 18 10.27 14.55 -2.97
N LEU A 19 9.60 15.36 -2.15
CA LEU A 19 8.51 16.23 -2.61
C LEU A 19 8.97 17.24 -3.66
N ALA A 20 10.23 17.68 -3.62
CA ALA A 20 10.79 18.56 -4.64
C ALA A 20 10.75 17.92 -6.04
N SER A 21 10.86 16.58 -6.11
CA SER A 21 10.78 15.84 -7.38
C SER A 21 9.36 15.69 -7.92
N VAL A 22 8.32 16.01 -7.13
CA VAL A 22 6.91 15.93 -7.48
C VAL A 22 6.16 17.22 -7.14
N TYR A 23 6.81 18.37 -7.34
CA TYR A 23 6.30 19.70 -6.98
C TYR A 23 4.92 20.04 -7.60
N TRP A 24 4.55 19.38 -8.71
CA TRP A 24 3.26 19.56 -9.38
C TRP A 24 2.10 18.80 -8.73
N ARG A 25 2.38 17.88 -7.80
CA ARG A 25 1.33 17.13 -7.09
C ARG A 25 0.86 17.91 -5.87
N ALA A 26 -0.45 18.13 -5.78
CA ALA A 26 -1.06 18.61 -4.56
C ALA A 26 -0.78 17.61 -3.41
N ARG A 27 -0.50 18.15 -2.22
CA ARG A 27 -0.20 17.34 -1.03
C ARG A 27 -1.39 16.45 -0.69
N ALA A 28 -1.11 15.17 -0.46
CA ALA A 28 -2.13 14.18 -0.19
C ALA A 28 -2.78 14.41 1.19
N ASP A 29 -4.10 14.35 1.20
CA ASP A 29 -4.94 14.47 2.38
C ASP A 29 -6.07 13.42 2.38
N GLU A 30 -6.87 13.41 3.44
CA GLU A 30 -8.04 12.54 3.58
C GLU A 30 -9.05 12.72 2.44
N ARG A 31 -9.24 13.94 1.93
CA ARG A 31 -10.16 14.22 0.81
C ARG A 31 -9.66 13.59 -0.48
N SER A 32 -8.36 13.70 -0.75
CA SER A 32 -7.71 13.10 -1.92
C SER A 32 -7.79 11.57 -1.90
N LEU A 33 -7.67 10.95 -0.72
CA LEU A 33 -7.85 9.51 -0.55
C LEU A 33 -9.28 9.09 -0.86
N ARG A 34 -10.28 9.75 -0.28
CA ARG A 34 -11.70 9.46 -0.55
C ARG A 34 -12.07 9.63 -2.03
N ARG A 35 -11.57 10.69 -2.67
CA ARG A 35 -11.76 10.90 -4.12
C ARG A 35 -11.11 9.77 -4.92
N ALA A 36 -9.91 9.34 -4.55
CA ALA A 36 -9.26 8.20 -5.19
C ALA A 36 -10.07 6.91 -4.99
N GLU A 37 -10.54 6.62 -3.78
CA GLU A 37 -11.39 5.45 -3.49
C GLU A 37 -12.68 5.45 -4.34
N ALA A 38 -13.32 6.60 -4.47
CA ALA A 38 -14.51 6.78 -5.29
C ALA A 38 -14.20 6.58 -6.79
N LEU A 39 -13.13 7.20 -7.29
CA LEU A 39 -12.72 7.07 -8.69
C LEU A 39 -12.36 5.61 -9.03
N TRP A 40 -11.62 4.91 -8.17
CA TRP A 40 -11.30 3.50 -8.38
C TRP A 40 -12.54 2.62 -8.37
N THR A 41 -13.52 2.92 -7.50
CA THR A 41 -14.80 2.23 -7.48
C THR A 41 -15.57 2.49 -8.77
N LEU A 42 -15.64 3.74 -9.23
CA LEU A 42 -16.29 4.13 -10.48
C LEU A 42 -15.65 3.43 -11.69
N VAL A 43 -14.32 3.44 -11.79
CA VAL A 43 -13.58 2.76 -12.86
C VAL A 43 -13.85 1.26 -12.82
N THR A 44 -13.87 0.65 -11.64
CA THR A 44 -14.20 -0.78 -11.52
C THR A 44 -15.62 -1.06 -12.01
N VAL A 45 -16.61 -0.26 -11.60
CA VAL A 45 -18.00 -0.40 -12.03
C VAL A 45 -18.13 -0.22 -13.54
N ALA A 46 -17.47 0.80 -14.11
CA ALA A 46 -17.47 1.08 -15.54
C ALA A 46 -16.85 -0.06 -16.37
N HIS A 47 -15.92 -0.84 -15.81
CA HIS A 47 -15.43 -2.05 -16.47
C HIS A 47 -16.38 -3.24 -16.27
N VAL A 48 -16.87 -3.47 -15.05
CA VAL A 48 -17.62 -4.69 -14.70
C VAL A 48 -19.03 -4.71 -15.31
N VAL A 49 -19.76 -3.59 -15.22
CA VAL A 49 -21.18 -3.54 -15.59
C VAL A 49 -21.40 -3.83 -17.08
N PRO A 50 -20.65 -3.22 -18.04
CA PRO A 50 -20.86 -3.51 -19.46
C PRO A 50 -20.68 -4.98 -19.81
N PHE A 51 -19.68 -5.66 -19.24
CA PHE A 51 -19.46 -7.08 -19.48
C PHE A 51 -20.58 -7.95 -18.90
N LEU A 52 -21.11 -7.61 -17.73
CA LEU A 52 -22.25 -8.33 -17.14
C LEU A 52 -23.53 -8.10 -17.96
N VAL A 53 -23.79 -6.87 -18.39
CA VAL A 53 -24.93 -6.53 -19.26
C VAL A 53 -24.85 -7.31 -20.57
N ALA A 54 -23.66 -7.36 -21.19
CA ALA A 54 -23.45 -8.15 -22.41
C ALA A 54 -23.68 -9.66 -22.16
N ALA A 55 -23.16 -10.21 -21.07
CA ALA A 55 -23.32 -11.62 -20.73
C ALA A 55 -24.80 -12.02 -20.56
N VAL A 56 -25.56 -11.22 -19.82
CA VAL A 56 -26.99 -11.43 -19.58
C VAL A 56 -27.80 -11.19 -20.86
N GLY A 57 -27.54 -10.10 -21.57
CA GLY A 57 -28.23 -9.77 -22.82
C GLY A 57 -28.07 -10.86 -23.87
N LEU A 58 -26.85 -11.37 -24.06
CA LEU A 58 -26.58 -12.50 -24.96
C LEU A 58 -27.37 -13.75 -24.57
N MET A 59 -27.45 -14.06 -23.26
CA MET A 59 -28.17 -15.23 -22.79
C MET A 59 -29.69 -15.11 -23.01
N LEU A 60 -30.25 -13.91 -22.83
CA LEU A 60 -31.68 -13.65 -23.03
C LEU A 60 -32.07 -13.64 -24.51
N LEU A 61 -31.20 -13.15 -25.40
CA LEU A 61 -31.47 -13.05 -26.83
C LEU A 61 -31.20 -14.35 -27.58
N GLN A 62 -30.09 -15.04 -27.25
CA GLN A 62 -29.64 -16.24 -27.93
C GLN A 62 -28.92 -17.19 -26.97
N PRO A 63 -29.62 -18.18 -26.36
CA PRO A 63 -29.02 -19.10 -25.38
C PRO A 63 -27.83 -19.91 -25.91
N LEU A 64 -27.78 -20.16 -27.22
CA LEU A 64 -26.64 -20.82 -27.88
C LEU A 64 -25.34 -19.99 -27.79
N ALA A 65 -25.42 -18.69 -27.46
CA ALA A 65 -24.28 -17.83 -27.19
C ALA A 65 -23.66 -18.04 -25.79
N LEU A 66 -24.09 -19.08 -25.05
CA LEU A 66 -23.57 -19.42 -23.71
C LEU A 66 -22.04 -19.31 -23.58
N PRO A 67 -21.21 -19.84 -24.49
CA PRO A 67 -19.75 -19.70 -24.36
C PRO A 67 -19.28 -18.24 -24.33
N VAL A 68 -19.88 -17.39 -25.16
CA VAL A 68 -19.55 -15.95 -25.25
C VAL A 68 -20.04 -15.22 -24.00
N SER A 69 -21.24 -15.53 -23.51
CA SER A 69 -21.75 -14.98 -22.25
C SER A 69 -20.86 -15.32 -21.05
N LEU A 70 -20.39 -16.57 -20.97
CA LEU A 70 -19.44 -17.00 -19.93
C LEU A 70 -18.11 -16.26 -20.04
N ALA A 71 -17.59 -16.09 -21.26
CA ALA A 71 -16.37 -15.32 -21.49
C ALA A 71 -16.55 -13.85 -21.07
N ALA A 72 -17.67 -13.21 -21.39
CA ALA A 72 -17.97 -11.84 -20.97
C ALA A 72 -18.06 -11.73 -19.44
N ALA A 73 -18.78 -12.64 -18.78
CA ALA A 73 -18.85 -12.70 -17.31
C ALA A 73 -17.47 -12.92 -16.67
N ALA A 74 -16.62 -13.75 -17.29
CA ALA A 74 -15.25 -13.94 -16.84
C ALA A 74 -14.43 -12.64 -16.93
N HIS A 75 -14.55 -11.84 -18.00
CA HIS A 75 -13.87 -10.55 -18.12
C HIS A 75 -14.29 -9.56 -17.03
N ALA A 76 -15.58 -9.52 -16.68
CA ALA A 76 -16.09 -8.73 -15.57
C ALA A 76 -15.38 -9.06 -14.25
N TRP A 77 -14.95 -10.31 -14.06
CA TRP A 77 -14.24 -10.73 -12.85
C TRP A 77 -12.72 -10.58 -12.94
N ILE A 78 -12.11 -10.92 -14.09
CA ILE A 78 -10.66 -10.94 -14.30
C ILE A 78 -10.06 -9.54 -14.20
N ILE A 79 -10.70 -8.53 -14.81
CA ILE A 79 -10.12 -7.18 -14.90
C ILE A 79 -9.88 -6.56 -13.51
N PRO A 80 -10.87 -6.47 -12.59
CA PRO A 80 -10.64 -5.93 -11.24
C PRO A 80 -9.59 -6.72 -10.45
N GLU A 81 -9.46 -8.00 -10.75
CA GLU A 81 -8.56 -8.91 -10.07
C GLU A 81 -7.11 -8.73 -10.51
N LEU A 82 -6.87 -8.38 -11.78
CA LEU A 82 -5.56 -7.96 -12.29
C LEU A 82 -5.10 -6.64 -11.65
N TYR A 83 -6.01 -5.68 -11.48
CA TYR A 83 -5.70 -4.44 -10.73
C TYR A 83 -5.34 -4.73 -9.27
N ALA A 84 -6.08 -5.64 -8.62
CA ALA A 84 -5.75 -6.07 -7.27
C ALA A 84 -4.41 -6.83 -7.20
N GLN A 85 -4.06 -7.62 -8.22
CA GLN A 85 -2.75 -8.27 -8.33
C GLN A 85 -1.62 -7.25 -8.46
N ARG A 86 -1.79 -6.22 -9.29
CA ARG A 86 -0.83 -5.11 -9.39
C ARG A 86 -0.65 -4.43 -8.03
N GLY A 87 -1.74 -4.22 -7.29
CA GLY A 87 -1.70 -3.71 -5.93
C GLY A 87 -1.01 -4.65 -4.92
N ALA A 88 -1.24 -5.96 -4.99
CA ALA A 88 -0.57 -6.92 -4.12
C ALA A 88 0.93 -7.02 -4.39
N ASN A 89 1.34 -6.81 -5.65
CA ASN A 89 2.76 -6.86 -6.04
C ASN A 89 3.59 -5.72 -5.45
N VAL A 90 2.99 -4.64 -4.91
CA VAL A 90 3.76 -3.53 -4.30
C VAL A 90 4.47 -3.93 -3.02
N VAL A 91 4.04 -5.01 -2.37
CA VAL A 91 4.66 -5.56 -1.15
C VAL A 91 5.33 -6.91 -1.40
N ARG A 92 5.53 -7.28 -2.67
CA ARG A 92 6.25 -8.51 -3.01
C ARG A 92 7.71 -8.38 -2.55
N LYS A 93 8.22 -9.41 -1.87
CA LYS A 93 9.63 -9.52 -1.50
C LYS A 93 10.51 -9.33 -2.73
N GLN A 94 11.56 -8.53 -2.61
CA GLN A 94 12.51 -8.30 -3.69
C GLN A 94 13.72 -9.23 -3.56
N GLY A 95 14.64 -9.16 -4.52
CA GLY A 95 15.85 -9.98 -4.55
C GLY A 95 16.68 -9.88 -3.27
N ARG A 96 17.42 -10.95 -2.97
CA ARG A 96 18.16 -11.10 -1.72
C ARG A 96 19.53 -10.43 -1.81
N ALA A 97 19.81 -9.52 -0.89
CA ALA A 97 21.14 -8.97 -0.69
C ALA A 97 22.07 -10.00 -0.02
N PRO A 98 23.40 -9.77 -0.01
CA PRO A 98 24.34 -10.62 0.72
C PRO A 98 23.96 -10.77 2.20
N GLU A 99 24.07 -11.98 2.76
CA GLU A 99 23.56 -12.32 4.09
C GLU A 99 24.10 -11.43 5.22
N HIS A 100 25.37 -11.04 5.15
CA HIS A 100 26.00 -10.17 6.13
C HIS A 100 25.47 -8.73 6.09
N ALA A 101 25.13 -8.22 4.90
CA ALA A 101 24.52 -6.90 4.75
C ALA A 101 23.07 -6.93 5.27
N GLU A 102 22.33 -7.99 4.96
CA GLU A 102 20.97 -8.18 5.45
C GLU A 102 20.91 -8.28 6.98
N ARG A 103 21.84 -9.02 7.61
CA ARG A 103 21.89 -9.09 9.08
C ARG A 103 22.09 -7.73 9.75
N ARG A 104 22.97 -6.88 9.20
CA ARG A 104 23.19 -5.52 9.74
C ARG A 104 21.97 -4.62 9.55
N ALA A 105 21.38 -4.66 8.36
CA ALA A 105 20.17 -3.92 8.04
C ALA A 105 18.98 -4.32 8.93
N LEU A 106 18.82 -5.61 9.22
CA LEU A 106 17.82 -6.11 10.16
C LEU A 106 18.10 -5.68 11.61
N GLY A 107 19.37 -5.47 11.99
CA GLY A 107 19.74 -4.87 13.27
C GLY A 107 19.21 -3.45 13.38
N LEU A 108 19.54 -2.58 12.40
CA LEU A 108 19.05 -1.20 12.34
C LEU A 108 17.53 -1.13 12.31
N LEU A 109 16.87 -1.94 11.47
CA LEU A 109 15.41 -2.00 11.45
C LEU A 109 14.87 -2.45 12.81
N GLY A 110 15.52 -3.42 13.46
CA GLY A 110 15.17 -3.87 14.80
C GLY A 110 15.20 -2.77 15.86
N ASP A 111 16.09 -1.79 15.73
CA ASP A 111 16.18 -0.65 16.65
C ASP A 111 15.04 0.37 16.45
N LEU A 112 14.41 0.37 15.27
CA LEU A 112 13.27 1.24 14.94
C LEU A 112 11.90 0.64 15.31
N LEU A 113 11.86 -0.66 15.58
CA LEU A 113 10.65 -1.43 15.80
C LEU A 113 10.48 -1.78 17.27
N ASP A 114 9.23 -1.76 17.74
CA ASP A 114 8.89 -2.45 18.97
C ASP A 114 8.93 -3.98 18.78
N HIS A 115 8.80 -4.71 19.89
CA HIS A 115 8.89 -6.17 19.88
C HIS A 115 7.83 -6.81 18.98
N GLN A 116 6.58 -6.33 19.01
CA GLN A 116 5.48 -6.89 18.22
C GLN A 116 5.64 -6.63 16.73
N ALA A 117 6.06 -5.42 16.36
CA ALA A 117 6.34 -5.06 14.97
C ALA A 117 7.54 -5.84 14.42
N ARG A 118 8.54 -6.13 15.25
CA ARG A 118 9.69 -6.96 14.90
C ARG A 118 9.29 -8.41 14.64
N GLU A 119 8.50 -9.01 15.52
CA GLU A 119 7.96 -10.37 15.33
C GLU A 119 7.11 -10.48 14.07
N LEU A 120 6.22 -9.50 13.86
CA LEU A 120 5.40 -9.44 12.67
C LEU A 120 6.25 -9.32 11.40
N HIS A 121 7.26 -8.44 11.41
CA HIS A 121 8.19 -8.29 10.29
C HIS A 121 8.96 -9.57 10.02
N ALA A 122 9.46 -10.28 11.04
CA ALA A 122 10.14 -11.56 10.86
C ALA A 122 9.24 -12.62 10.21
N ALA A 123 7.96 -12.67 10.60
CA ALA A 123 7.00 -13.63 10.07
C ALA A 123 6.51 -13.28 8.65
N THR A 124 6.23 -12.00 8.37
CA THR A 124 5.51 -11.59 7.17
C THR A 124 6.36 -10.80 6.17
N GLY A 125 7.50 -10.25 6.59
CA GLY A 125 8.29 -9.26 5.85
C GLY A 125 7.60 -7.91 5.73
N LEU A 126 6.68 -7.58 6.65
CA LEU A 126 5.93 -6.31 6.66
C LEU A 126 5.98 -5.70 8.05
N VAL A 127 6.23 -4.41 8.11
CA VAL A 127 6.17 -3.60 9.32
C VAL A 127 4.79 -2.97 9.41
N LEU A 128 4.14 -3.10 10.57
CA LEU A 128 2.89 -2.39 10.86
C LEU A 128 3.21 -1.06 11.53
N GLU A 129 2.69 0.03 10.98
CA GLU A 129 2.83 1.38 11.53
C GLU A 129 1.45 2.05 11.61
N ARG A 130 1.15 2.73 12.72
CA ARG A 130 -0.08 3.51 12.86
C ARG A 130 0.19 4.95 12.40
N GLY A 131 -0.59 5.41 11.43
CA GLY A 131 -0.56 6.78 10.94
C GLY A 131 -1.87 7.51 11.18
N ARG A 132 -1.91 8.80 10.84
CA ARG A 132 -3.12 9.63 10.94
C ARG A 132 -4.14 9.28 9.87
N LEU A 133 -3.70 8.76 8.72
CA LEU A 133 -4.55 8.38 7.60
C LEU A 133 -5.00 6.91 7.66
N GLY A 134 -4.59 6.15 8.67
CA GLY A 134 -4.95 4.75 8.86
C GLY A 134 -3.77 3.89 9.33
N VAL A 135 -3.83 2.60 9.03
CA VAL A 135 -2.78 1.65 9.42
C VAL A 135 -1.98 1.24 8.21
N TRP A 136 -0.67 1.42 8.30
CA TRP A 136 0.29 1.14 7.25
C TRP A 136 0.90 -0.26 7.43
N LEU A 137 1.10 -0.94 6.32
CA LEU A 137 1.96 -2.10 6.21
C LEU A 137 3.08 -1.76 5.24
N VAL A 138 4.27 -1.54 5.77
CA VAL A 138 5.46 -1.16 4.99
C VAL A 138 6.26 -2.43 4.69
N GLY A 139 6.54 -2.67 3.41
CA GLY A 139 7.45 -3.70 2.96
C GLY A 139 8.66 -3.10 2.25
N GLU A 140 9.44 -3.96 1.61
CA GLU A 140 10.71 -3.55 0.97
C GLU A 140 10.53 -2.70 -0.31
N ALA A 141 9.38 -2.80 -0.97
CA ALA A 141 9.13 -2.24 -2.31
C ALA A 141 8.03 -1.16 -2.33
N GLY A 142 7.37 -0.94 -1.19
CA GLY A 142 6.16 -0.16 -1.12
C GLY A 142 5.40 -0.41 0.16
N ALA A 143 4.19 0.15 0.22
CA ALA A 143 3.35 0.08 1.40
C ALA A 143 1.88 -0.15 1.05
N LEU A 144 1.15 -0.72 2.00
CA LEU A 144 -0.31 -0.77 1.98
C LEU A 144 -0.84 0.17 3.07
N LEU A 145 -1.75 1.06 2.71
CA LEU A 145 -2.51 1.86 3.67
C LEU A 145 -3.90 1.24 3.83
N VAL A 146 -4.14 0.59 4.97
CA VAL A 146 -5.46 0.13 5.38
C VAL A 146 -6.22 1.29 5.99
N ARG A 147 -7.34 1.65 5.36
CA ARG A 147 -8.12 2.84 5.70
C ARG A 147 -8.97 2.61 6.96
N PRO A 148 -9.37 3.69 7.66
CA PRO A 148 -10.28 3.59 8.79
C PRO A 148 -11.51 2.73 8.47
N GLY A 149 -11.88 1.85 9.40
CA GLY A 149 -12.91 0.81 9.22
C GLY A 149 -12.40 -0.51 8.63
N GLY A 150 -11.14 -0.59 8.18
CA GLY A 150 -10.47 -1.85 7.82
C GLY A 150 -10.96 -2.54 6.54
N ARG A 151 -11.83 -1.90 5.76
CA ARG A 151 -12.44 -2.50 4.55
C ARG A 151 -11.74 -2.11 3.25
N ARG A 152 -11.11 -0.93 3.21
CA ARG A 152 -10.43 -0.38 2.04
C ARG A 152 -8.91 -0.37 2.24
N VAL A 153 -8.19 -0.53 1.15
CA VAL A 153 -6.72 -0.49 1.12
C VAL A 153 -6.23 0.30 -0.08
N HIS A 154 -5.19 1.11 0.11
CA HIS A 154 -4.40 1.70 -0.97
C HIS A 154 -3.07 0.96 -1.07
N CYS A 155 -2.69 0.56 -2.28
CA CYS A 155 -1.41 -0.06 -2.57
C CYS A 155 -0.50 0.97 -3.22
N LEU A 156 0.65 1.21 -2.60
CA LEU A 156 1.53 2.33 -2.90
C LEU A 156 2.91 1.78 -3.24
N CYS A 157 3.35 2.00 -4.47
CA CYS A 157 4.74 1.74 -4.87
C CYS A 157 5.57 2.96 -4.49
N VAL A 158 6.68 2.75 -3.80
CA VAL A 158 7.67 3.79 -3.54
C VAL A 158 8.98 3.30 -4.12
N ARG A 159 9.61 4.14 -4.95
CA ARG A 159 10.92 3.81 -5.50
C ARG A 159 11.96 4.14 -4.44
N VAL A 160 12.57 3.11 -3.84
CA VAL A 160 13.78 3.28 -3.03
C VAL A 160 14.98 3.29 -3.98
N PRO A 161 15.80 4.36 -4.02
CA PRO A 161 17.03 4.38 -4.80
C PRO A 161 18.00 3.28 -4.33
N GLY A 162 18.65 2.57 -5.26
CA GLY A 162 19.63 1.52 -4.93
C GLY A 162 19.02 0.12 -4.83
N SER A 163 18.90 -0.56 -5.96
CA SER A 163 18.41 -1.96 -6.02
C SER A 163 19.29 -2.97 -5.27
N ALA A 164 20.51 -2.58 -4.91
CA ALA A 164 21.45 -3.36 -4.12
C ALA A 164 21.24 -3.22 -2.60
N LEU A 165 20.35 -2.34 -2.14
CA LEU A 165 20.07 -2.17 -0.71
C LEU A 165 19.46 -3.45 -0.12
N PRO A 166 19.89 -3.86 1.09
CA PRO A 166 19.23 -4.90 1.87
C PRO A 166 17.74 -4.63 2.08
N ALA A 167 16.97 -5.71 2.26
CA ALA A 167 15.54 -5.63 2.48
C ALA A 167 15.18 -4.86 3.77
N GLY A 168 15.95 -5.10 4.84
CA GLY A 168 15.85 -4.35 6.09
C GLY A 168 16.01 -2.84 5.91
N ASP A 169 17.02 -2.40 5.15
CA ASP A 169 17.32 -0.97 4.93
C ASP A 169 16.23 -0.31 4.09
N ARG A 170 15.72 -0.98 3.06
CA ARG A 170 14.59 -0.46 2.27
C ARG A 170 13.36 -0.25 3.13
N SER A 171 13.05 -1.21 3.99
CA SER A 171 11.89 -1.13 4.90
C SER A 171 12.09 -0.04 5.95
N ALA A 172 13.30 0.08 6.51
CA ALA A 172 13.67 1.14 7.46
C ALA A 172 13.55 2.53 6.83
N HIS A 173 14.06 2.70 5.61
CA HIS A 173 13.99 3.97 4.89
C HIS A 173 12.54 4.39 4.62
N LEU A 174 11.70 3.46 4.14
CA LEU A 174 10.28 3.74 3.92
C LEU A 174 9.53 4.04 5.22
N LEU A 175 9.87 3.34 6.31
CA LEU A 175 9.28 3.58 7.63
C LEU A 175 9.65 4.97 8.18
N LEU A 176 10.93 5.35 8.07
CA LEU A 176 11.40 6.67 8.51
C LEU A 176 10.76 7.78 7.68
N ALA A 177 10.69 7.62 6.36
CA ALA A 177 10.01 8.58 5.48
C ALA A 177 8.53 8.75 5.85
N LEU A 178 7.83 7.63 6.12
CA LEU A 178 6.44 7.62 6.57
C LEU A 178 6.27 8.35 7.91
N ARG A 179 7.15 8.11 8.89
CA ARG A 179 7.10 8.74 10.22
C ARG A 179 7.41 10.23 10.18
N ALA A 180 8.34 10.66 9.33
CA ALA A 180 8.70 12.07 9.18
C ALA A 180 7.55 12.89 8.59
N ASP A 181 6.94 12.40 7.50
CA ASP A 181 5.87 13.12 6.80
C ASP A 181 4.93 12.17 6.06
N GLU A 182 3.93 11.64 6.77
CA GLU A 182 2.94 10.70 6.21
C GLU A 182 2.22 11.24 4.95
N ALA A 183 1.86 12.53 4.96
CA ALA A 183 1.20 13.18 3.83
C ALA A 183 2.16 13.31 2.64
N GLY A 184 3.41 13.68 2.90
CA GLY A 184 4.46 13.74 1.89
C GLY A 184 4.75 12.37 1.29
N PHE A 185 4.87 11.33 2.13
CA PHE A 185 5.09 9.95 1.71
C PHE A 185 4.01 9.48 0.74
N LEU A 186 2.74 9.73 1.08
CA LEU A 186 1.61 9.40 0.22
C LEU A 186 1.59 10.20 -1.10
N THR A 187 2.09 11.44 -1.08
CA THR A 187 2.16 12.32 -2.26
C THR A 187 3.20 11.83 -3.28
N VAL A 188 4.38 11.44 -2.76
CA VAL A 188 5.50 10.92 -3.57
C VAL A 188 5.19 9.51 -4.09
N ALA A 189 4.53 8.69 -3.28
CA ALA A 189 4.20 7.33 -3.66
C ALA A 189 3.32 7.25 -4.92
N ASN A 190 3.56 6.24 -5.76
CA ASN A 190 2.68 5.95 -6.88
C ASN A 190 1.57 4.99 -6.43
N ARG A 191 0.32 5.35 -6.69
CA ARG A 191 -0.84 4.53 -6.33
C ARG A 191 -1.09 3.46 -7.40
N ALA A 192 -0.75 2.22 -7.06
CA ALA A 192 -0.96 1.07 -7.93
C ALA A 192 -2.40 0.54 -7.90
N PHE A 193 -3.08 0.68 -6.77
CA PHE A 193 -4.46 0.22 -6.56
C PHE A 193 -5.10 0.96 -5.39
N ALA A 194 -6.41 1.17 -5.43
CA ALA A 194 -7.21 1.47 -4.25
C ALA A 194 -8.54 0.71 -4.34
N GLY A 195 -8.94 0.02 -3.27
CA GLY A 195 -10.15 -0.77 -3.33
C GLY A 195 -10.37 -1.67 -2.13
N ALA A 196 -11.15 -2.72 -2.33
CA ALA A 196 -11.55 -3.62 -1.25
C ALA A 196 -10.36 -4.49 -0.79
N ARG A 197 -10.13 -4.52 0.53
CA ARG A 197 -9.04 -5.28 1.16
C ARG A 197 -9.07 -6.77 0.81
N TRP A 198 -10.26 -7.36 0.68
CA TRP A 198 -10.39 -8.79 0.40
C TRP A 198 -9.80 -9.18 -0.96
N ARG A 199 -9.84 -8.30 -1.98
CA ARG A 199 -9.22 -8.55 -3.29
C ARG A 199 -7.71 -8.63 -3.15
N VAL A 200 -7.11 -7.68 -2.44
CA VAL A 200 -5.67 -7.69 -2.15
C VAL A 200 -5.30 -8.91 -1.31
N ARG A 201 -6.10 -9.27 -0.30
CA ARG A 201 -5.86 -10.48 0.53
C ARG A 201 -5.76 -11.76 -0.30
N ARG A 202 -6.55 -11.89 -1.36
CA ARG A 202 -6.51 -13.05 -2.27
C ARG A 202 -5.22 -13.09 -3.10
N ARG A 203 -4.57 -11.94 -3.33
CA ARG A 203 -3.43 -11.78 -4.24
C ARG A 203 -2.08 -11.65 -3.56
N ILE A 204 -2.03 -11.24 -2.29
CA ILE A 204 -0.79 -11.30 -1.51
C ILE A 204 -0.44 -12.74 -1.14
N SER A 205 0.86 -12.97 -0.90
CA SER A 205 1.35 -14.27 -0.45
C SER A 205 0.65 -14.72 0.84
N PRO A 206 0.40 -16.03 1.04
CA PRO A 206 -0.23 -16.52 2.27
C PRO A 206 0.49 -16.07 3.55
N ALA A 207 1.82 -16.02 3.53
CA ALA A 207 2.65 -15.57 4.65
C ALA A 207 2.41 -14.10 5.05
N MET A 208 1.97 -13.25 4.12
CA MET A 208 1.70 -11.82 4.40
C MET A 208 0.28 -11.55 4.89
N ARG A 209 -0.64 -12.52 4.77
CA ARG A 209 -2.05 -12.35 5.16
C ARG A 209 -2.24 -12.01 6.64
N PRO A 210 -1.49 -12.58 7.60
CA PRO A 210 -1.61 -12.22 9.01
C PRO A 210 -1.42 -10.72 9.26
N ALA A 211 -0.39 -10.10 8.64
CA ALA A 211 -0.16 -8.65 8.73
C ALA A 211 -1.37 -7.84 8.22
N LEU A 212 -1.98 -8.24 7.09
CA LEU A 212 -3.18 -7.58 6.56
C LEU A 212 -4.43 -7.75 7.44
N VAL A 213 -4.51 -8.85 8.19
CA VAL A 213 -5.58 -9.06 9.17
C VAL A 213 -5.36 -8.17 10.39
N LEU A 214 -4.14 -8.13 10.94
CA LEU A 214 -3.80 -7.28 12.07
C LEU A 214 -3.98 -5.79 11.77
N ALA A 215 -3.53 -5.33 10.61
CA ALA A 215 -3.74 -3.95 10.17
C ALA A 215 -5.24 -3.60 10.03
N SER A 216 -6.04 -4.54 9.53
CA SER A 216 -7.50 -4.36 9.46
C SER A 216 -8.14 -4.27 10.84
N ALA A 217 -7.70 -5.06 11.80
CA ALA A 217 -8.22 -5.01 13.17
C ALA A 217 -7.78 -3.73 13.88
N ALA A 218 -6.54 -3.29 13.67
CA ALA A 218 -6.01 -2.04 14.20
C ALA A 218 -6.71 -0.80 13.61
N ALA A 219 -7.13 -0.85 12.34
CA ALA A 219 -7.85 0.24 11.66
C ALA A 219 -9.36 0.29 11.96
N GLN A 220 -9.90 -0.69 12.71
CA GLN A 220 -11.29 -0.71 13.16
C GLN A 220 -11.47 -0.08 14.55
N ARG A 221 -10.38 0.03 15.31
CA ARG A 221 -10.34 0.70 16.61
C ARG A 221 -10.12 2.19 16.40
#